data_AF-A0A3C1DA37-F1
#
_entry.id   AF-A0A3C1DA37-F1
#
_cell.length_a   1.000
_cell.length_b   1.000
_cell.length_c   1.000
_cell.angle_alpha   90.00
_cell.angle_beta   90.00
_cell.angle_gamma   90.00
#
_symmetry.space_group_name_H-M   'P 1'
#
loop_
_entity.id
_entity.type
_entity.pdbx_description
1 polymer ?
#
loop_
_entity_poly.entity_id
_entity_poly.type
_entity_poly.pdbx_seq_one_letter_code
_entity_poly.pdbx_strand_id
1 'polypeptide(L)'
;LRPDVAIIGTNAVHAQFGLSTPDEAEAEVKRAAVASARRVIVVADASKLGEESLVRFGGLDDIDALVTDGEPDADLSEALRVADVDLVRA
;
A
#
# COMPACT_ATOMS: atom_id res chain seq x y z
N LEU A 1 19.74 -1.70 -2.88
CA LEU A 1 19.24 -2.80 -3.76
C LEU A 1 18.31 -2.17 -4.81
N ARG A 2 18.12 -2.78 -5.97
CA ARG A 2 17.24 -2.30 -7.06
C ARG A 2 16.40 -3.46 -7.57
N PRO A 3 15.37 -3.90 -6.82
CA PRO A 3 14.54 -5.03 -7.22
C PRO A 3 13.70 -4.66 -8.44
N ASP A 4 13.47 -5.61 -9.34
CA ASP A 4 12.48 -5.43 -10.39
C ASP A 4 11.05 -5.40 -9.82
N VAL A 5 10.79 -6.18 -8.76
CA VAL A 5 9.50 -6.23 -8.07
C VAL A 5 9.72 -6.25 -6.56
N ALA A 6 8.99 -5.40 -5.83
CA ALA A 6 8.86 -5.47 -4.37
C ALA A 6 7.43 -5.87 -4.00
N ILE A 7 7.29 -6.93 -3.20
CA ILE A 7 6.02 -7.33 -2.60
C ILE A 7 6.09 -6.94 -1.12
N ILE A 8 5.20 -6.06 -0.69
CA ILE A 8 5.28 -5.38 0.61
C ILE A 8 3.95 -5.59 1.35
N GLY A 9 4.03 -6.09 2.59
CA GLY A 9 2.88 -6.10 3.49
C GLY A 9 2.65 -4.73 4.13
N THR A 10 1.41 -4.45 4.55
CA THR A 10 1.05 -3.20 5.23
C THR A 10 0.15 -3.47 6.44
N ASN A 11 0.07 -2.51 7.36
CA ASN A 11 -0.85 -2.57 8.50
C ASN A 11 -2.12 -1.74 8.26
N ALA A 12 -2.12 -0.89 7.23
CA ALA A 12 -3.22 -0.02 6.90
C ALA A 12 -3.10 0.47 5.45
N VAL A 13 -4.24 0.59 4.77
CA VAL A 13 -4.41 1.22 3.46
C VAL A 13 -5.58 2.18 3.57
N HIS A 14 -5.29 3.48 3.61
CA HIS A 14 -6.31 4.53 3.72
C HIS A 14 -6.38 5.36 2.44
N ALA A 15 -7.58 5.82 2.08
CA ALA A 15 -7.84 6.58 0.86
C ALA A 15 -7.01 7.88 0.77
N GLN A 16 -6.79 8.54 1.91
CA GLN A 16 -6.05 9.81 1.97
C GLN A 16 -4.65 9.64 2.57
N PHE A 17 -4.53 8.86 3.65
CA PHE A 17 -3.26 8.69 4.37
C PHE A 17 -2.31 7.72 3.67
N GLY A 18 -2.82 6.84 2.82
CA GLY A 18 -2.02 5.87 2.06
C GLY A 18 -1.60 4.68 2.91
N LEU A 19 -0.34 4.28 2.76
CA LEU A 19 0.22 3.06 3.36
C LEU A 19 0.91 3.38 4.67
N SER A 20 0.57 2.65 5.73
CA SER A 20 1.12 2.91 7.06
C SER A 20 1.38 1.66 7.89
N THR A 21 2.27 1.81 8.86
CA THR A 21 2.79 0.76 9.73
C THR A 21 2.99 1.32 11.15
N PRO A 22 3.02 0.50 12.21
CA PRO A 22 3.05 1.00 13.58
C PRO A 22 4.44 1.47 14.04
N ASP A 23 5.51 1.09 13.33
CA ASP A 23 6.90 1.28 13.74
C ASP A 23 7.72 2.07 12.69
N GLU A 24 8.52 3.04 13.15
CA GLU A 24 9.31 3.91 12.28
C GLU A 24 10.42 3.15 11.53
N ALA A 25 11.08 2.19 12.19
CA ALA A 25 12.14 1.42 11.54
C ALA A 25 11.57 0.50 10.45
N GLU A 26 10.38 -0.05 10.67
CA GLU A 26 9.64 -0.76 9.63
C GLU A 26 9.27 0.17 8.46
N ALA A 27 8.78 1.38 8.75
CA ALA A 27 8.44 2.37 7.74
C ALA A 27 9.64 2.83 6.91
N GLU A 28 10.83 2.98 7.52
CA GLU A 28 12.07 3.29 6.82
C GLU A 28 12.45 2.21 5.80
N VAL A 29 12.42 0.94 6.20
CA VAL A 29 12.72 -0.18 5.29
C VAL A 29 11.71 -0.24 4.15
N LYS A 30 10.41 -0.05 4.44
CA LYS A 30 9.36 -0.04 3.42
C LYS A 30 9.51 1.14 2.45
N ARG A 31 9.77 2.36 2.94
CA ARG A 31 10.07 3.54 2.10
C ARG A 31 11.22 3.26 1.14
N ALA A 32 12.31 2.66 1.63
CA ALA A 32 13.45 2.31 0.79
C ALA A 32 13.11 1.23 -0.26
N ALA A 33 12.29 0.25 0.10
CA ALA A 33 11.83 -0.78 -0.83
C ALA A 33 10.94 -0.19 -1.94
N VAL A 34 9.93 0.61 -1.55
CA VAL A 34 9.02 1.33 -2.46
C VAL A 34 9.81 2.20 -3.42
N ALA A 35 10.72 3.05 -2.91
CA ALA A 35 11.47 4.00 -3.74
C ALA A 35 12.52 3.35 -4.67
N SER A 36 12.91 2.10 -4.43
CA SER A 36 13.97 1.44 -5.21
C SER A 36 13.48 0.40 -6.21
N ALA A 37 12.22 -0.01 -6.12
CA ALA A 37 11.63 -1.01 -6.98
C ALA A 37 11.13 -0.42 -8.30
N ARG A 38 11.14 -1.23 -9.38
CA ARG A 38 10.49 -0.85 -10.63
C ARG A 38 8.98 -1.10 -10.63
N ARG A 39 8.55 -2.07 -9.81
CA ARG A 39 7.14 -2.39 -9.56
C ARG A 39 6.94 -2.69 -8.08
N VAL A 40 5.93 -2.09 -7.47
CA VAL A 40 5.56 -2.25 -6.06
C VAL A 40 4.16 -2.85 -5.99
N ILE A 41 4.06 -3.98 -5.29
CA ILE A 41 2.80 -4.67 -5.02
C ILE A 41 2.59 -4.68 -3.52
N VAL A 42 1.47 -4.12 -3.07
CA VAL A 42 1.05 -4.20 -1.67
C VAL A 42 0.10 -5.36 -1.49
N VAL A 43 0.30 -6.12 -0.41
CA VAL A 43 -0.60 -7.20 0.00
C VAL A 43 -1.21 -6.83 1.35
N ALA A 44 -2.54 -6.86 1.43
CA ALA A 44 -3.28 -6.50 2.63
C ALA A 44 -4.55 -7.34 2.74
N ASP A 45 -4.83 -7.89 3.92
CA ASP A 45 -6.14 -8.49 4.17
C ASP A 45 -7.23 -7.40 4.32
N ALA A 46 -8.50 -7.82 4.24
CA ALA A 46 -9.66 -6.94 4.32
C ALA A 46 -9.68 -6.08 5.60
N SER A 47 -9.07 -6.55 6.71
CA SER A 47 -9.02 -5.80 7.98
C SER A 47 -8.07 -4.60 7.96
N LYS A 48 -7.35 -4.39 6.85
CA LYS A 48 -6.41 -3.26 6.67
C LYS A 48 -6.97 -2.15 5.78
N LEU A 49 -8.10 -2.40 5.11
CA LEU A 49 -8.68 -1.47 4.14
C LEU A 49 -9.47 -0.38 4.89
N GLY A 50 -9.24 0.88 4.52
CA GLY A 50 -9.86 2.04 5.17
C GLY A 50 -9.24 2.40 6.52
N GLU A 51 -8.22 1.68 6.97
CA GLU A 51 -7.58 1.88 8.27
C GLU A 51 -6.32 2.75 8.17
N GLU A 52 -5.94 3.37 9.29
CA GLU A 52 -4.67 4.09 9.46
C GLU A 52 -3.82 3.45 10.56
N SER A 53 -2.49 3.49 10.38
CA SER A 53 -1.52 3.17 11.41
C SER A 53 -0.64 4.39 11.72
N LEU A 54 0.28 4.24 12.67
CA LEU A 54 0.99 5.39 13.26
C LEU A 54 1.94 6.10 12.30
N VAL A 55 2.64 5.35 11.44
CA VAL A 55 3.71 5.89 10.60
C VAL A 55 3.40 5.62 9.12
N ARG A 56 3.26 6.69 8.35
CA ARG A 56 3.10 6.61 6.89
C ARG A 56 4.43 6.28 6.22
N PHE A 57 4.41 5.30 5.31
CA PHE A 57 5.58 4.92 4.50
C PHE A 57 5.37 5.10 2.99
N GLY A 58 4.17 5.39 2.51
CA GLY A 58 3.91 5.65 1.09
C GLY A 58 2.51 6.21 0.82
N GLY A 59 2.32 6.83 -0.33
CA GLY A 59 1.02 7.11 -0.92
C GLY A 59 0.49 5.93 -1.74
N LEU A 60 -0.75 6.06 -2.24
CA LEU A 60 -1.30 5.09 -3.18
C LEU A 60 -0.67 5.24 -4.57
N ASP A 61 -0.20 6.43 -4.91
CA ASP A 61 0.55 6.77 -6.12
C ASP A 61 1.98 6.21 -6.15
N ASP A 62 2.45 5.67 -5.02
CA ASP A 62 3.75 5.00 -4.92
C ASP A 62 3.67 3.48 -5.24
N ILE A 63 2.49 2.94 -5.56
CA ILE A 63 2.30 1.49 -5.79
C ILE A 63 1.61 1.19 -7.12
N ASP A 64 1.91 0.03 -7.69
CA ASP A 64 1.31 -0.40 -8.95
C ASP A 64 0.09 -1.30 -8.74
N ALA A 65 0.05 -2.06 -7.63
CA ALA A 65 -1.05 -2.98 -7.36
C ALA A 65 -1.33 -3.16 -5.87
N LEU A 66 -2.60 -3.36 -5.55
CA LEU A 66 -3.08 -3.81 -4.23
C LEU A 66 -3.72 -5.20 -4.38
N VAL A 67 -3.16 -6.19 -3.71
CA VAL A 67 -3.74 -7.53 -3.59
C VAL A 67 -4.45 -7.65 -2.25
N THR A 68 -5.73 -7.99 -2.27
CA THR A 68 -6.54 -8.14 -1.06
C THR A 68 -7.67 -9.17 -1.20
N ASP A 69 -8.12 -9.71 -0.07
CA ASP A 69 -9.30 -10.59 0.04
C ASP A 69 -10.59 -9.82 0.39
N GLY A 70 -10.53 -8.47 0.44
CA GLY A 70 -11.66 -7.59 0.77
C GLY A 70 -12.12 -6.66 -0.36
N GLU A 71 -13.31 -6.08 -0.20
CA GLU A 71 -13.72 -4.86 -0.92
C GLU A 71 -13.16 -3.64 -0.21
N PRO A 72 -12.45 -2.75 -0.90
CA PRO A 72 -12.31 -1.37 -0.46
C PRO A 72 -13.68 -0.68 -0.42
N ASP A 73 -13.86 0.28 0.48
CA ASP A 73 -15.03 1.14 0.44
C ASP A 73 -15.01 2.09 -0.78
N ALA A 74 -16.04 2.92 -0.93
CA ALA A 74 -16.16 3.82 -2.07
C ALA A 74 -15.00 4.83 -2.16
N ASP A 75 -14.54 5.33 -1.01
CA ASP A 75 -13.50 6.35 -0.95
C ASP A 75 -12.14 5.76 -1.32
N LEU A 76 -11.79 4.59 -0.75
CA LEU A 76 -10.56 3.90 -1.09
C LEU A 76 -10.59 3.36 -2.53
N SER A 77 -11.73 2.85 -3.00
CA SER A 77 -11.88 2.42 -4.40
C SER A 77 -11.60 3.55 -5.40
N GLU A 78 -12.18 4.73 -5.14
CA GLU A 78 -11.94 5.91 -5.99
C GLU A 78 -10.50 6.39 -5.89
N ALA A 79 -9.90 6.40 -4.71
CA ALA A 79 -8.52 6.80 -4.52
C ALA A 79 -7.55 5.87 -5.26
N LEU A 80 -7.75 4.56 -5.20
CA LEU A 80 -6.97 3.57 -5.96
C LEU A 80 -7.10 3.80 -7.47
N ARG A 81 -8.32 4.06 -7.95
CA ARG A 81 -8.58 4.37 -9.37
C ARG A 81 -7.88 5.66 -9.82
N VAL A 82 -7.90 6.70 -9.00
CA VAL A 82 -7.23 7.98 -9.30
C VAL A 82 -5.72 7.83 -9.30
N ALA A 83 -5.18 6.99 -8.42
CA ALA A 83 -3.76 6.66 -8.35
C ALA A 83 -3.29 5.64 -9.41
N ASP A 84 -4.18 5.16 -10.27
CA ASP A 84 -3.90 4.15 -11.31
C ASP A 84 -3.37 2.82 -10.72
N VAL A 85 -3.89 2.42 -9.56
CA VAL A 85 -3.49 1.17 -8.87
C VAL A 85 -4.34 0.00 -9.34
N ASP A 86 -3.68 -1.08 -9.77
CA ASP A 86 -4.33 -2.35 -10.10
C ASP A 86 -4.87 -3.02 -8.82
N LEU A 87 -6.20 -3.05 -8.65
CA LEU A 87 -6.84 -3.80 -7.57
C LEU A 87 -7.02 -5.28 -7.97
N VAL A 88 -6.34 -6.18 -7.26
CA VAL A 88 -6.41 -7.63 -7.47
C VAL A 88 -7.10 -8.30 -6.30
N ARG A 89 -8.16 -9.07 -6.59
CA ARG A 89 -8.88 -9.86 -5.58
C ARG A 89 -8.33 -11.29 -5.51
N ALA A 90 -8.05 -11.76 -4.31
CA ALA A 90 -7.51 -13.10 -4.03
C ALA A 90 -8.44 -13.94 -3.15
#